data_AF-A0AAV9D8N6-F1
#
_entry.id   AF-A0AAV9D8N6-F1
#
_cell.length_a   1.000
_cell.length_b   1.000
_cell.length_c   1.000
_cell.angle_alpha   90.00
_cell.angle_beta   90.00
_cell.angle_gamma   90.00
#
_symmetry.space_group_name_H-M   'P 1'
#
loop_
_entity.id
_entity.type
_entity.pdbx_description
1 polymer ?
#
loop_
_entity_poly.entity_id
_entity_poly.type
_entity_poly.pdbx_seq_one_letter_code
_entity_poly.pdbx_strand_id
1 'polypeptide(L)'
;MAKSLLSSVAEEEVKLVSEDWRLSQFWYDRETAETVAGEIRRLCSVSASSSSSSSFPVALVACPTLYPYIKKLDPNISVQLLEYDKRFEEYGSDFTFYDYNQPEDLPPAMKHAFQVVVADPPYLSKECLEKVARTVAFLMRPQHSFSLLLTGEVQKERAAELLGLHPCGFRPQHSSKLGNEFRVFTNYDPKDRLGGWEHVELPPSSLNASLNMQSTLEEHIKE
;
A
#
# COMPACT_ATOMS: atom_id res chain seq x y z
N MET A 1 41.39 19.32 -26.16
CA MET A 1 39.92 19.24 -26.26
C MET A 1 39.42 18.28 -25.20
N ALA A 2 38.28 18.59 -24.60
CA ALA A 2 37.87 18.27 -23.24
C ALA A 2 37.81 16.77 -22.88
N LYS A 3 38.37 16.42 -21.72
CA LYS A 3 38.05 15.19 -20.99
C LYS A 3 36.60 15.30 -20.52
N SER A 4 35.74 14.43 -21.03
CA SER A 4 34.36 14.26 -20.57
C SER A 4 34.35 13.87 -19.10
N LEU A 5 33.95 14.82 -18.25
CA LEU A 5 33.59 14.58 -16.85
C LEU A 5 32.16 13.99 -16.83
N LEU A 6 32.05 12.70 -17.15
CA LEU A 6 30.92 11.91 -16.68
C LEU A 6 31.22 11.55 -15.23
N SER A 7 30.87 12.46 -14.34
CA SER A 7 30.66 12.14 -12.93
C SER A 7 29.59 11.06 -12.87
N SER A 8 29.99 9.80 -12.70
CA SER A 8 29.11 8.76 -12.21
C SER A 8 28.64 9.21 -10.83
N VAL A 9 27.44 9.80 -10.76
CA VAL A 9 26.76 9.95 -9.48
C VAL A 9 26.54 8.52 -9.02
N ALA A 10 27.37 8.05 -8.10
CA ALA A 10 27.11 6.79 -7.42
C ALA A 10 25.72 6.95 -6.82
N GLU A 11 24.77 6.16 -7.28
CA GLU A 11 23.44 6.15 -6.70
C GLU A 11 23.62 5.80 -5.22
N GLU A 12 23.35 6.77 -4.35
CA GLU A 12 23.54 6.59 -2.92
C GLU A 12 22.60 5.48 -2.45
N GLU A 13 23.17 4.35 -2.05
CA GLU A 13 22.43 3.14 -1.70
C GLU A 13 21.59 3.40 -0.44
N VAL A 14 20.32 2.98 -0.46
CA VAL A 14 19.44 3.10 0.71
C VAL A 14 19.90 2.09 1.76
N LYS A 15 20.33 2.59 2.93
CA LYS A 15 20.73 1.74 4.05
C LYS A 15 19.51 1.38 4.89
N LEU A 16 19.24 0.09 5.02
CA LEU A 16 18.21 -0.46 5.90
C LEU A 16 18.87 -1.06 7.14
N VAL A 17 18.16 -1.01 8.27
CA VAL A 17 18.54 -1.80 9.46
C VAL A 17 18.48 -3.30 9.12
N SER A 18 19.22 -4.15 9.83
CA SER A 18 19.13 -5.59 9.60
C SER A 18 17.76 -6.15 9.97
N GLU A 19 17.23 -7.07 9.16
CA GLU A 19 15.97 -7.79 9.42
C GLU A 19 15.98 -8.45 10.81
N ASP A 20 14.90 -8.30 11.58
CA ASP A 20 14.61 -9.15 12.75
C ASP A 20 13.47 -10.11 12.41
N TRP A 21 13.82 -11.36 12.11
CA TRP A 21 12.87 -12.38 11.69
C TRP A 21 11.86 -12.75 12.80
N ARG A 22 12.17 -12.46 14.07
CA ARG A 22 11.23 -12.67 15.19
C ARG A 22 10.07 -11.67 15.15
N LEU A 23 10.28 -10.53 14.50
CA LEU A 23 9.27 -9.50 14.24
C LEU A 23 8.61 -9.69 12.86
N SER A 24 8.95 -10.76 12.14
CA SER A 24 8.52 -11.00 10.76
C SER A 24 8.90 -9.87 9.80
N GLN A 25 10.08 -9.29 9.99
CA GLN A 25 10.62 -8.26 9.13
C GLN A 25 11.31 -8.87 7.90
N PHE A 26 10.79 -8.55 6.73
CA PHE A 26 11.38 -8.93 5.45
C PHE A 26 11.43 -7.70 4.56
N TRP A 27 12.61 -7.34 4.06
CA TRP A 27 12.76 -6.12 3.30
C TRP A 27 12.41 -6.34 1.84
N TYR A 28 11.59 -5.46 1.28
CA TYR A 28 11.41 -5.36 -0.17
C TYR A 28 12.76 -5.20 -0.87
N ASP A 29 12.86 -5.76 -2.06
CA ASP A 29 14.00 -5.45 -2.91
C ASP A 29 13.92 -4.00 -3.42
N ARG A 30 15.02 -3.56 -4.03
CA ARG A 30 15.15 -2.19 -4.51
C ARG A 30 14.04 -1.81 -5.50
N GLU A 31 13.77 -2.67 -6.48
CA GLU A 31 12.77 -2.41 -7.52
C GLU A 31 11.38 -2.24 -6.92
N THR A 32 11.00 -3.10 -5.99
CA THR A 32 9.72 -3.03 -5.28
C THR A 32 9.61 -1.76 -4.45
N ALA A 33 10.64 -1.45 -3.65
CA ALA A 33 10.64 -0.28 -2.80
C ALA A 33 10.59 1.03 -3.61
N GLU A 34 11.37 1.14 -4.69
CA GLU A 34 11.36 2.30 -5.59
C GLU A 34 10.03 2.45 -6.33
N THR A 35 9.45 1.35 -6.81
CA THR A 35 8.16 1.36 -7.51
C THR A 35 7.03 1.84 -6.60
N VAL A 36 6.93 1.29 -5.40
CA VAL A 36 5.87 1.65 -4.44
C VAL A 36 6.07 3.06 -3.90
N ALA A 37 7.31 3.48 -3.60
CA ALA A 37 7.60 4.86 -3.21
C ALA A 37 7.25 5.87 -4.33
N GLY A 38 7.52 5.49 -5.59
CA GLY A 38 7.13 6.26 -6.77
C GLY A 38 5.61 6.42 -6.91
N GLU A 39 4.86 5.36 -6.59
CA GLU A 39 3.39 5.41 -6.51
C GLU A 39 2.91 6.43 -5.48
N ILE A 40 3.43 6.32 -4.25
CA ILE A 40 3.07 7.21 -3.13
C ILE A 40 3.33 8.68 -3.49
N ARG A 41 4.53 9.01 -3.99
CA ARG A 41 4.88 10.40 -4.38
C ARG A 41 3.88 11.00 -5.35
N ARG A 42 3.44 10.23 -6.33
CA ARG A 42 2.53 10.73 -7.36
C ARG A 42 1.10 10.88 -6.83
N LEU A 43 0.64 10.01 -5.94
CA LEU A 43 -0.64 10.22 -5.24
C LEU A 43 -0.61 11.56 -4.50
N CYS A 44 0.50 11.85 -3.80
CA CYS A 44 0.71 13.14 -3.15
C CYS A 44 0.68 14.31 -4.17
N SER A 45 1.28 14.17 -5.35
CA SER A 45 1.32 15.25 -6.36
C SER A 45 -0.04 15.52 -7.03
N VAL A 46 -0.81 14.47 -7.34
CA VAL A 46 -2.11 14.60 -8.00
C VAL A 46 -3.07 15.35 -7.10
N SER A 47 -3.10 15.01 -5.81
CA SER A 47 -4.02 15.62 -4.87
C SER A 47 -3.61 17.04 -4.46
N ALA A 48 -2.31 17.36 -4.46
CA ALA A 48 -1.83 18.74 -4.25
C ALA A 48 -2.29 19.72 -5.32
N SER A 49 -2.51 19.24 -6.55
CA SER A 49 -3.01 20.07 -7.66
C SER A 49 -4.51 20.44 -7.51
N SER A 50 -5.23 19.80 -6.59
CA SER A 50 -6.67 19.99 -6.36
C SER A 50 -6.98 20.73 -5.05
N SER A 51 -5.98 21.11 -4.25
CA SER A 51 -6.18 21.73 -2.93
C SER A 51 -5.15 22.84 -2.70
N SER A 52 -5.63 24.07 -2.47
CA SER A 52 -4.78 25.29 -2.39
C SER A 52 -3.90 25.41 -1.14
N SER A 53 -3.97 24.45 -0.22
CA SER A 53 -3.05 24.33 0.92
C SER A 53 -3.41 23.05 1.68
N SER A 54 -2.59 22.02 1.60
CA SER A 54 -2.47 21.02 2.67
C SER A 54 -1.34 20.04 2.37
N SER A 55 -0.57 19.74 3.40
CA SER A 55 0.28 18.55 3.46
C SER A 55 -0.54 17.31 3.08
N PHE A 56 0.05 16.38 2.32
CA PHE A 56 -0.51 15.07 1.97
C PHE A 56 0.12 13.99 2.85
N PRO A 57 -0.32 13.86 4.11
CA PRO A 57 0.30 12.94 5.05
C PRO A 57 0.08 11.49 4.62
N VAL A 58 1.17 10.75 4.64
CA VAL A 58 1.27 9.31 4.37
C VAL A 58 1.47 8.58 5.68
N ALA A 59 0.71 7.53 5.95
CA ALA A 59 1.01 6.57 7.02
C ALA A 59 1.59 5.29 6.43
N LEU A 60 2.70 4.82 6.99
CA LEU A 60 3.26 3.49 6.74
C LEU A 60 2.98 2.63 7.98
N VAL A 61 2.11 1.64 7.85
CA VAL A 61 1.71 0.73 8.94
C VAL A 61 2.48 -0.57 8.80
N ALA A 62 3.39 -0.84 9.72
CA ALA A 62 4.28 -2.00 9.70
C ALA A 62 5.09 -2.17 8.40
N CYS A 63 5.33 -1.06 7.68
CA CYS A 63 6.00 -1.06 6.38
C CYS A 63 7.29 -0.20 6.39
N PRO A 64 8.28 -0.51 7.25
CA PRO A 64 9.44 0.35 7.47
C PRO A 64 10.36 0.45 6.25
N THR A 65 10.38 -0.56 5.36
CA THR A 65 11.22 -0.56 4.16
C THR A 65 10.99 0.66 3.28
N LEU A 66 9.74 1.15 3.18
CA LEU A 66 9.41 2.25 2.26
C LEU A 66 9.85 3.62 2.77
N TYR A 67 10.00 3.82 4.09
CA TYR A 67 10.32 5.12 4.67
C TYR A 67 11.57 5.77 4.06
N PRO A 68 12.76 5.13 4.07
CA PRO A 68 13.96 5.76 3.54
C PRO A 68 13.92 5.95 2.01
N TYR A 69 13.22 5.07 1.28
CA TYR A 69 13.02 5.24 -0.17
C TYR A 69 12.14 6.45 -0.50
N ILE A 70 11.06 6.68 0.26
CA ILE A 70 10.22 7.86 0.10
C ILE A 70 11.01 9.12 0.44
N LYS A 71 11.75 9.14 1.55
CA LYS A 71 12.55 10.31 1.96
C LYS A 71 13.69 10.62 0.98
N LYS A 72 14.31 9.60 0.39
CA LYS A 72 15.29 9.76 -0.70
C LYS A 72 14.64 10.34 -1.95
N LEU A 73 13.43 9.90 -2.29
CA LEU A 73 12.73 10.31 -3.50
C LEU A 73 12.17 11.74 -3.42
N ASP A 74 11.61 12.11 -2.27
CA ASP A 74 11.15 13.47 -1.95
C ASP A 74 11.10 13.67 -0.41
N PRO A 75 12.05 14.42 0.16
CA PRO A 75 12.13 14.62 1.61
C PRO A 75 10.97 15.46 2.17
N ASN A 76 10.21 16.16 1.31
CA ASN A 76 9.09 17.01 1.73
C ASN A 76 7.79 16.22 1.92
N ILE A 77 7.74 14.95 1.53
CA ILE A 77 6.59 14.11 1.81
C ILE A 77 6.51 13.89 3.33
N SER A 78 5.39 14.31 3.90
CA SER A 78 5.05 14.05 5.30
C SER A 78 4.69 12.58 5.46
N VAL A 79 5.55 11.82 6.14
CA VAL A 79 5.39 10.38 6.34
C VAL A 79 5.41 10.10 7.84
N GLN A 80 4.43 9.34 8.32
CA GLN A 80 4.43 8.76 9.65
C GLN A 80 4.62 7.24 9.52
N LEU A 81 5.70 6.72 10.08
CA LEU A 81 5.92 5.29 10.25
C LEU A 81 5.32 4.83 11.58
N LEU A 82 4.38 3.88 11.50
CA LEU A 82 3.82 3.15 12.63
C LEU A 82 4.48 1.79 12.68
N GLU A 83 5.33 1.54 13.67
CA GLU A 83 6.11 0.31 13.74
C GLU A 83 6.34 -0.18 15.18
N TYR A 84 6.40 -1.50 15.35
CA TYR A 84 6.65 -2.15 16.64
C TYR A 84 8.13 -2.09 17.02
N ASP A 85 9.01 -2.24 16.05
CA ASP A 85 10.46 -2.19 16.27
C ASP A 85 10.94 -0.78 16.62
N LYS A 86 11.34 -0.61 17.89
CA LYS A 86 11.83 0.65 18.44
C LYS A 86 13.16 1.12 17.87
N ARG A 87 13.87 0.31 17.07
CA ARG A 87 15.07 0.80 16.36
C ARG A 87 14.74 1.99 15.45
N PHE A 88 13.52 2.02 14.89
CA PHE A 88 13.06 3.13 14.05
C PHE A 88 12.69 4.41 14.82
N GLU A 89 12.80 4.44 16.17
CA GLU A 89 12.72 5.68 16.96
C GLU A 89 13.76 6.72 16.51
N GLU A 90 14.84 6.30 15.83
CA GLU A 90 15.83 7.19 15.22
C GLU A 90 15.23 8.18 14.19
N TYR A 91 14.05 7.86 13.61
CA TYR A 91 13.33 8.76 12.70
C TYR A 91 12.60 9.91 13.42
N GLY A 92 12.67 9.96 14.75
CA GLY A 92 12.17 11.09 15.54
C GLY A 92 10.66 11.27 15.40
N SER A 93 10.21 12.47 15.02
CA SER A 93 8.78 12.79 14.91
C SER A 93 8.04 11.97 13.84
N ASP A 94 8.76 11.40 12.89
CA ASP A 94 8.17 10.57 11.85
C ASP A 94 7.89 9.13 12.33
N PHE A 95 8.24 8.78 13.57
CA PHE A 95 7.96 7.47 14.17
C PHE A 95 6.85 7.51 15.23
N THR A 96 5.97 6.51 15.17
CA THR A 96 4.98 6.20 16.21
C THR A 96 5.11 4.72 16.56
N PHE A 97 5.34 4.41 17.84
CA PHE A 97 5.30 3.02 18.30
C PHE A 97 3.90 2.45 18.08
N TYR A 98 3.84 1.27 17.45
CA TYR A 98 2.58 0.63 17.08
C TYR A 98 2.62 -0.87 17.36
N ASP A 99 1.62 -1.36 18.09
CA ASP A 99 1.36 -2.79 18.26
C ASP A 99 0.02 -3.13 17.59
N TYR A 100 0.06 -3.96 16.54
CA TYR A 100 -1.15 -4.37 15.83
C TYR A 100 -2.17 -5.08 16.74
N ASN A 101 -1.76 -5.63 17.89
CA ASN A 101 -2.68 -6.18 18.88
C ASN A 101 -3.56 -5.12 19.56
N GLN A 102 -3.14 -3.86 19.53
CA GLN A 102 -3.85 -2.69 20.01
C GLN A 102 -4.08 -1.71 18.84
N PRO A 103 -4.91 -2.08 17.84
CA PRO A 103 -4.93 -1.41 16.53
C PRO A 103 -5.37 0.07 16.56
N GLU A 104 -6.05 0.49 17.63
CA GLU A 104 -6.54 1.85 17.83
C GLU A 104 -5.89 2.55 19.04
N ASP A 105 -4.90 1.92 19.69
CA ASP A 105 -4.07 2.56 20.73
C ASP A 105 -3.02 3.47 20.08
N LEU A 106 -3.53 4.52 19.45
CA LEU A 106 -2.77 5.49 18.68
C LEU A 106 -3.14 6.91 19.12
N PRO A 107 -2.23 7.89 18.93
CA PRO A 107 -2.53 9.28 19.23
C PRO A 107 -3.86 9.72 18.59
N PRO A 108 -4.79 10.33 19.35
CA PRO A 108 -6.09 10.74 18.81
C PRO A 108 -6.01 11.69 17.60
N ALA A 109 -4.92 12.48 17.51
CA ALA A 109 -4.66 13.37 16.38
C ALA A 109 -4.42 12.64 15.05
N MET A 110 -4.10 11.33 15.08
CA MET A 110 -3.89 10.51 13.88
C MET A 110 -5.19 9.98 13.30
N LYS A 111 -6.30 10.07 14.04
CA LYS A 111 -7.61 9.59 13.58
C LYS A 111 -8.06 10.38 12.36
N HIS A 112 -8.30 9.67 11.25
CA HIS A 112 -8.70 10.23 9.96
C HIS A 112 -7.74 11.33 9.46
N ALA A 113 -6.46 11.29 9.83
CA ALA A 113 -5.50 12.33 9.47
C ALA A 113 -4.88 12.11 8.08
N PHE A 114 -4.87 10.87 7.59
CA PHE A 114 -4.03 10.45 6.47
C PHE A 114 -4.79 10.35 5.14
N GLN A 115 -4.16 10.87 4.08
CA GLN A 115 -4.69 10.75 2.72
C GLN A 115 -4.24 9.45 2.06
N VAL A 116 -3.00 9.03 2.33
CA VAL A 116 -2.44 7.76 1.85
C VAL A 116 -2.10 6.91 3.06
N VAL A 117 -2.60 5.67 3.10
CA VAL A 117 -2.21 4.68 4.10
C VAL A 117 -1.66 3.46 3.37
N VAL A 118 -0.44 3.07 3.72
CA VAL A 118 0.22 1.87 3.19
C VAL A 118 0.43 0.91 4.34
N ALA A 119 -0.05 -0.33 4.20
CA ALA A 119 0.05 -1.34 5.24
C ALA A 119 0.80 -2.58 4.73
N ASP A 120 1.63 -3.15 5.60
CA ASP A 120 2.34 -4.41 5.38
C ASP A 120 2.26 -5.27 6.65
N PRO A 121 1.16 -6.02 6.85
CA PRO A 121 0.93 -6.77 8.07
C PRO A 121 2.04 -7.80 8.33
N PRO A 122 2.54 -7.94 9.58
CA PRO A 122 3.64 -8.84 9.89
C PRO A 122 3.31 -10.33 9.68
N TYR A 123 2.02 -10.69 9.68
CA TYR A 123 1.57 -12.07 9.56
C TYR A 123 0.46 -12.25 8.53
N LEU A 124 0.43 -13.43 7.89
CA LEU A 124 -0.61 -13.83 6.93
C LEU A 124 -1.84 -14.46 7.61
N SER A 125 -1.99 -14.29 8.93
CA SER A 125 -3.16 -14.79 9.66
C SER A 125 -4.38 -13.88 9.41
N LYS A 126 -5.57 -14.47 9.51
CA LYS A 126 -6.84 -13.72 9.41
C LYS A 126 -6.91 -12.62 10.47
N GLU A 127 -6.64 -12.97 11.73
CA GLU A 127 -6.69 -12.06 12.87
C GLU A 127 -5.74 -10.87 12.71
N CYS A 128 -4.54 -11.09 12.15
CA CYS A 128 -3.58 -10.03 11.89
C CYS A 128 -4.16 -9.01 10.90
N LEU A 129 -4.72 -9.47 9.78
CA LEU A 129 -5.29 -8.57 8.79
C LEU A 129 -6.54 -7.84 9.31
N GLU A 130 -7.40 -8.50 10.09
CA GLU A 130 -8.56 -7.84 10.73
C GLU A 130 -8.15 -6.72 11.68
N LYS A 131 -7.07 -6.92 12.45
CA LYS A 131 -6.50 -5.89 13.32
C LYS A 131 -5.89 -4.74 12.53
N VAL A 132 -5.05 -5.03 11.53
CA VAL A 132 -4.46 -3.99 10.68
C VAL A 132 -5.54 -3.23 9.90
N ALA A 133 -6.60 -3.88 9.45
CA ALA A 133 -7.73 -3.22 8.79
C ALA A 133 -8.42 -2.20 9.71
N ARG A 134 -8.54 -2.49 11.01
CA ARG A 134 -9.03 -1.51 11.99
C ARG A 134 -8.09 -0.30 12.12
N THR A 135 -6.77 -0.52 12.16
CA THR A 135 -5.79 0.58 12.14
C THR A 135 -5.90 1.42 10.87
N VAL A 136 -6.01 0.78 9.70
CA VAL A 136 -6.17 1.47 8.41
C VAL A 136 -7.43 2.33 8.42
N ALA A 137 -8.57 1.79 8.86
CA ALA A 137 -9.82 2.53 8.98
C ALA A 137 -9.73 3.70 9.98
N PHE A 138 -9.01 3.53 11.09
CA PHE A 138 -8.77 4.60 12.06
C PHE A 138 -7.97 5.76 11.45
N LEU A 139 -6.96 5.47 10.63
CA LEU A 139 -6.04 6.48 10.08
C LEU A 139 -6.58 7.19 8.83
N MET A 140 -7.29 6.46 7.97
CA MET A 140 -7.72 6.96 6.66
C MET A 140 -8.78 8.06 6.79
N ARG A 141 -8.62 9.13 6.01
CA ARG A 141 -9.69 10.11 5.79
C ARG A 141 -10.90 9.42 5.14
N PRO A 142 -12.14 9.72 5.55
CA PRO A 142 -13.35 9.09 4.99
C PRO A 142 -13.58 9.30 3.48
N GLN A 143 -12.94 10.29 2.86
CA GLN A 143 -13.11 10.59 1.44
C GLN A 143 -11.76 10.97 0.80
N HIS A 144 -11.66 10.69 -0.50
CA HIS A 144 -10.51 10.99 -1.36
C HIS A 144 -9.20 10.31 -0.92
N SER A 145 -9.26 9.29 -0.06
CA SER A 145 -8.09 8.59 0.48
C SER A 145 -7.70 7.37 -0.34
N PHE A 146 -6.40 7.09 -0.34
CA PHE A 146 -5.79 5.98 -1.04
C PHE A 146 -5.24 4.99 -0.02
N SER A 147 -5.55 3.71 -0.22
CA SER A 147 -5.01 2.62 0.57
C SER A 147 -4.22 1.69 -0.32
N LEU A 148 -3.04 1.30 0.16
CA LEU A 148 -2.20 0.26 -0.42
C LEU A 148 -1.97 -0.80 0.66
N LEU A 149 -2.22 -2.06 0.33
CA LEU A 149 -1.89 -3.19 1.20
C LEU A 149 -0.90 -4.08 0.47
N LEU A 150 0.27 -4.29 1.06
CA LEU A 150 1.23 -5.28 0.61
C LEU A 150 1.14 -6.49 1.53
N THR A 151 0.79 -7.65 1.00
CA THR A 151 0.65 -8.88 1.79
C THR A 151 0.62 -10.10 0.88
N GLY A 152 0.50 -11.29 1.45
CA GLY A 152 0.42 -12.55 0.69
C GLY A 152 -0.86 -12.68 -0.14
N GLU A 153 -0.79 -13.32 -1.31
CA GLU A 153 -1.94 -13.62 -2.18
C GLU A 153 -3.09 -14.31 -1.42
N VAL A 154 -2.76 -15.13 -0.42
CA VAL A 154 -3.73 -15.83 0.45
C VAL A 154 -4.70 -14.89 1.19
N GLN A 155 -4.42 -13.59 1.25
CA GLN A 155 -5.27 -12.58 1.87
C GLN A 155 -6.22 -11.90 0.89
N LYS A 156 -6.22 -12.27 -0.40
CA LYS A 156 -6.98 -11.60 -1.46
C LYS A 156 -8.46 -11.40 -1.14
N GLU A 157 -9.19 -12.46 -0.78
CA GLU A 157 -10.61 -12.31 -0.45
C GLU A 157 -10.82 -11.40 0.76
N ARG A 158 -9.97 -11.52 1.78
CA ARG A 158 -10.09 -10.74 3.02
C ARG A 158 -9.74 -9.26 2.81
N ALA A 159 -8.77 -8.96 1.95
CA ALA A 159 -8.43 -7.58 1.58
C ALA A 159 -9.62 -6.89 0.88
N ALA A 160 -10.35 -7.63 0.03
CA ALA A 160 -11.58 -7.13 -0.58
C ALA A 160 -12.71 -6.95 0.46
N GLU A 161 -12.95 -7.95 1.30
CA GLU A 161 -14.03 -7.92 2.31
C GLU A 161 -13.82 -6.85 3.39
N LEU A 162 -12.61 -6.70 3.92
CA LEU A 162 -12.32 -5.84 5.07
C LEU A 162 -12.05 -4.39 4.67
N LEU A 163 -11.41 -4.18 3.51
CA LEU A 163 -10.86 -2.89 3.12
C LEU A 163 -11.30 -2.43 1.72
N GLY A 164 -12.08 -3.24 0.99
CA GLY A 164 -12.52 -2.91 -0.37
C GLY A 164 -11.35 -2.80 -1.36
N LEU A 165 -10.27 -3.57 -1.14
CA LEU A 165 -9.07 -3.49 -1.97
C LEU A 165 -9.09 -4.53 -3.08
N HIS A 166 -8.54 -4.16 -4.23
CA HIS A 166 -8.40 -5.01 -5.40
C HIS A 166 -6.93 -5.31 -5.69
N PRO A 167 -6.58 -6.55 -6.08
CA PRO A 167 -5.21 -6.91 -6.41
C PRO A 167 -4.72 -6.17 -7.66
N CYS A 168 -3.45 -5.78 -7.63
CA CYS A 168 -2.77 -5.12 -8.75
C CYS A 168 -1.89 -6.10 -9.53
N GLY A 169 -1.64 -5.82 -10.80
CA GLY A 169 -0.77 -6.65 -11.66
C GLY A 169 0.70 -6.68 -11.24
N PHE A 170 1.18 -5.68 -10.50
CA PHE A 170 2.55 -5.64 -9.99
C PHE A 170 2.82 -6.74 -8.95
N ARG A 171 4.04 -7.29 -8.96
CA ARG A 171 4.45 -8.44 -8.14
C ARG A 171 5.60 -8.06 -7.21
N PRO A 172 5.31 -7.62 -5.98
CA PRO A 172 6.35 -7.18 -5.06
C PRO A 172 7.28 -8.35 -4.69
N GLN A 173 8.57 -8.06 -4.63
CA GLN A 173 9.64 -8.98 -4.29
C GLN A 173 10.40 -8.51 -3.05
N HIS A 174 11.04 -9.46 -2.38
CA HIS A 174 11.81 -9.23 -1.18
C HIS A 174 13.28 -9.55 -1.42
N SER A 175 14.17 -8.85 -0.73
CA SER A 175 15.62 -9.11 -0.75
C SER A 175 15.93 -10.52 -0.21
N SER A 176 15.17 -10.95 0.81
CA SER A 176 15.17 -12.31 1.33
C SER A 176 14.16 -13.19 0.59
N LYS A 177 14.54 -14.43 0.28
CA LYS A 177 13.64 -15.36 -0.41
C LYS A 177 12.53 -15.83 0.53
N LEU A 178 11.29 -15.48 0.21
CA LEU A 178 10.10 -15.96 0.90
C LEU A 178 9.40 -17.08 0.11
N GLY A 179 8.75 -17.99 0.82
CA GLY A 179 7.99 -19.09 0.21
C GLY A 179 6.58 -18.69 -0.23
N ASN A 180 6.05 -17.59 0.32
CA ASN A 180 4.73 -17.09 -0.01
C ASN A 180 4.80 -16.15 -1.21
N GLU A 181 3.75 -16.17 -2.01
CA GLU A 181 3.55 -15.20 -3.08
C GLU A 181 2.89 -13.93 -2.52
N PHE A 182 3.43 -12.77 -2.87
CA PHE A 182 2.93 -11.46 -2.41
C PHE A 182 2.28 -10.66 -3.54
N ARG A 183 1.44 -9.70 -3.14
CA ARG A 183 0.70 -8.78 -4.00
C ARG A 183 0.66 -7.38 -3.40
N VAL A 184 0.33 -6.42 -4.25
CA VAL A 184 -0.14 -5.09 -3.84
C VAL A 184 -1.64 -5.02 -4.11
N PHE A 185 -2.42 -4.59 -3.13
CA PHE A 185 -3.86 -4.35 -3.25
C PHE A 185 -4.16 -2.88 -3.05
N THR A 186 -5.14 -2.33 -3.77
CA THR A 186 -5.47 -0.89 -3.73
C THR A 186 -6.97 -0.61 -3.79
N ASN A 187 -7.40 0.55 -3.27
CA ASN A 187 -8.78 1.04 -3.38
C ASN A 187 -8.98 2.00 -4.59
N TYR A 188 -7.99 2.10 -5.47
CA TYR A 188 -8.01 2.89 -6.70
C TYR A 188 -7.28 2.13 -7.80
N ASP A 189 -7.66 2.28 -9.06
CA ASP A 189 -6.93 1.62 -10.16
C ASP A 189 -5.59 2.35 -10.42
N PRO A 190 -4.43 1.70 -10.17
CA PRO A 190 -3.13 2.30 -10.41
C PRO A 190 -2.74 2.33 -11.89
N LYS A 191 -3.51 1.68 -12.78
CA LYS A 191 -3.20 1.50 -14.21
C LYS A 191 -1.78 0.97 -14.39
N ASP A 192 -1.10 1.32 -15.48
CA ASP A 192 0.24 0.84 -15.86
C ASP A 192 1.33 0.98 -14.77
N ARG A 193 1.09 1.75 -13.71
CA ARG A 193 2.05 2.07 -12.66
C ARG A 193 2.24 0.94 -11.65
N LEU A 194 1.19 0.17 -11.40
CA LEU A 194 1.25 -1.08 -10.65
C LEU A 194 0.55 -2.21 -11.43
N GLY A 195 0.56 -2.15 -12.77
CA GLY A 195 -0.03 -3.17 -13.62
C GLY A 195 -1.57 -3.24 -13.65
N GLY A 196 -2.24 -2.18 -13.18
CA GLY A 196 -3.69 -2.06 -13.14
C GLY A 196 -4.33 -3.00 -12.12
N TRP A 197 -5.64 -2.86 -11.89
CA TRP A 197 -6.37 -3.92 -11.22
C TRP A 197 -6.41 -5.19 -12.07
N GLU A 198 -6.16 -6.33 -11.44
CA GLU A 198 -6.34 -7.61 -12.11
C GLU A 198 -7.81 -7.79 -12.45
N HIS A 199 -8.10 -7.96 -13.74
CA HIS A 199 -9.44 -8.33 -14.15
C HIS A 199 -9.71 -9.76 -13.68
N VAL A 200 -10.78 -9.92 -12.90
CA VAL A 200 -11.38 -11.24 -12.71
C VAL A 200 -11.90 -11.65 -14.08
N GLU A 201 -11.24 -12.61 -14.73
CA GLU A 201 -11.88 -13.35 -15.81
C GLU A 201 -13.12 -13.99 -15.22
N LEU A 202 -14.29 -13.40 -15.48
CA LEU A 202 -15.54 -14.08 -15.21
C LEU A 202 -15.53 -15.36 -16.04
N PRO A 203 -15.80 -16.53 -15.44
CA PRO A 203 -15.97 -17.74 -16.23
C PRO A 203 -17.04 -17.47 -17.30
N PRO A 204 -16.88 -18.00 -18.53
CA PRO A 204 -17.78 -17.71 -19.65
C PRO A 204 -19.25 -18.07 -19.40
N SER A 205 -19.57 -18.73 -18.29
CA SER A 205 -20.94 -19.03 -17.85
C SER A 205 -21.73 -17.81 -17.33
N SER A 206 -21.08 -16.70 -16.96
CA SER A 206 -21.76 -15.52 -16.39
C SER A 206 -22.36 -14.58 -17.44
N LEU A 207 -21.87 -14.62 -18.68
CA LEU A 207 -22.40 -13.81 -19.80
C LEU A 207 -23.79 -14.27 -20.26
N ASN A 208 -24.07 -15.57 -20.14
CA ASN A 208 -25.36 -16.15 -20.54
C ASN A 208 -26.49 -15.87 -19.54
N ALA A 209 -26.17 -15.56 -18.27
CA ALA A 209 -27.19 -15.24 -17.27
C ALA A 209 -27.79 -13.84 -17.47
N SER A 210 -26.98 -12.86 -17.87
CA SER A 210 -27.46 -11.50 -18.15
C SER A 210 -28.28 -11.39 -19.44
N LEU A 211 -27.97 -12.21 -20.46
CA LEU A 211 -28.76 -12.30 -21.69
C LEU A 211 -30.13 -12.97 -21.46
N ASN A 212 -30.20 -14.02 -20.63
CA ASN A 212 -31.47 -14.68 -20.31
C ASN A 212 -32.37 -13.83 -19.40
N MET A 213 -31.82 -12.95 -18.55
CA MET A 213 -32.65 -12.05 -17.75
C MET A 213 -33.31 -10.95 -18.60
N GLN A 214 -32.63 -10.48 -19.64
CA GLN A 214 -33.19 -9.49 -20.57
C GLN A 214 -34.26 -10.10 -21.50
N SER A 215 -34.09 -11.34 -21.97
CA SER A 215 -35.11 -12.00 -22.80
C SER A 215 -36.40 -12.31 -22.03
N THR A 216 -36.30 -12.63 -20.74
CA THR A 216 -37.48 -12.97 -19.92
C THR A 216 -38.33 -11.74 -19.56
N LEU A 217 -37.74 -10.53 -19.57
CA LEU A 217 -38.44 -9.27 -19.34
C LEU A 217 -39.18 -8.76 -20.59
N GLU A 218 -38.70 -9.07 -21.80
CA GLU A 218 -39.35 -8.66 -23.05
C GLU A 218 -40.57 -9.53 -23.42
N GLU A 219 -40.65 -10.77 -22.95
CA GLU A 219 -41.84 -11.62 -23.16
C GLU A 219 -43.02 -11.24 -22.25
N HIS A 220 -42.77 -10.65 -21.07
CA HIS A 220 -43.84 -10.24 -20.14
C HIS A 220 -44.49 -8.88 -20.46
N ILE A 221 -44.06 -8.18 -21.52
CA ILE A 221 -44.64 -6.90 -21.96
C ILE A 221 -45.57 -7.11 -23.18
N LYS A 222 -45.80 -8.35 -23.62
CA LYS A 222 -46.60 -8.67 -24.82
C LYS A 222 -47.90 -9.47 -24.58
N GLU A 223 -48.34 -9.63 -23.34
CA GLU A 223 -49.71 -10.06 -22.99
C GLU A 223 -50.39 -9.02 -22.10
#